data_AF-A0AAP1R0W1-F1
#
_entry.id   AF-A0AAP1R0W1-F1
#
_cell.length_a   1.000
_cell.length_b   1.000
_cell.length_c   1.000
_cell.angle_alpha   90.00
_cell.angle_beta   90.00
_cell.angle_gamma   90.00
#
_symmetry.space_group_name_H-M   'P 1'
#
loop_
_entity.id
_entity.type
_entity.pdbx_description
1 polymer ?
#
loop_
_entity_poly.entity_id
_entity_poly.type
_entity_poly.pdbx_seq_one_letter_code
_entity_poly.pdbx_strand_id
1 'polypeptide(L)'
;MMQFKNKVKILGAKAVDFKTDDGRHYDHVALYCEVPLDQSQGNAVGNACEVFNWQDRTNLALLRQHKFPCEADITFEMVTSGKSMKYVVKQVELPKVI
;
A
#
# COMPACT_ATOMS: atom_id res chain seq x y z
N MET A 1 -0.65 -7.99 17.62
CA MET A 1 -0.36 -7.63 16.21
C MET A 1 0.58 -6.43 16.22
N MET A 2 1.60 -6.40 15.37
CA MET A 2 2.60 -5.33 15.33
C MET A 2 2.23 -4.34 14.21
N GLN A 3 2.07 -3.08 14.58
CA GLN A 3 1.86 -1.98 13.65
C GLN A 3 3.09 -1.09 13.62
N PHE A 4 3.44 -0.59 12.44
CA PHE A 4 4.51 0.38 12.27
C PHE A 4 4.09 1.43 11.24
N LYS A 5 4.54 2.66 11.45
CA LYS A 5 4.29 3.78 10.55
C LYS A 5 5.54 4.00 9.71
N ASN A 6 5.37 4.14 8.41
CA ASN A 6 6.47 4.44 7.51
C ASN A 6 6.05 5.51 6.49
N LYS A 7 6.96 6.42 6.19
CA LYS A 7 6.77 7.38 5.10
C LYS A 7 7.09 6.67 3.79
N VAL A 8 6.13 6.66 2.87
CA VAL A 8 6.30 6.04 1.56
C VAL A 8 5.86 6.97 0.45
N LYS A 9 6.45 6.78 -0.72
CA LYS A 9 6.06 7.52 -1.92
C LYS A 9 5.07 6.68 -2.72
N ILE A 10 3.84 7.16 -2.78
CA ILE A 10 2.77 6.56 -3.56
C ILE A 10 2.92 7.04 -5.01
N LEU A 11 3.13 6.09 -5.92
CA LEU A 11 3.24 6.34 -7.36
C LEU A 11 1.86 6.40 -8.03
N GLY A 12 0.90 5.65 -7.51
CA GLY A 12 -0.47 5.63 -7.99
C GLY A 12 -1.34 4.69 -7.17
N ALA A 13 -2.63 4.65 -7.51
CA ALA A 13 -3.58 3.78 -6.84
C ALA A 13 -4.68 3.31 -7.78
N LYS A 14 -5.23 2.13 -7.51
CA LYS A 14 -6.35 1.54 -8.27
C LYS A 14 -7.37 0.95 -7.31
N ALA A 15 -8.65 1.27 -7.49
CA ALA A 15 -9.72 0.55 -6.80
C ALA A 15 -9.86 -0.86 -7.37
N VAL A 16 -10.01 -1.82 -6.47
CA VAL A 16 -10.18 -3.24 -6.77
C VAL A 16 -11.48 -3.70 -6.11
N ASP A 17 -12.42 -4.10 -6.96
CA ASP A 17 -13.68 -4.73 -6.57
C ASP A 17 -13.85 -5.99 -7.41
N PHE A 18 -13.66 -7.16 -6.79
CA PHE A 18 -13.93 -8.43 -7.46
C PHE A 18 -14.47 -9.46 -6.49
N LYS A 19 -15.33 -10.33 -7.02
CA LYS A 19 -15.87 -11.50 -6.33
C LYS A 19 -15.24 -12.75 -6.93
N THR A 20 -14.77 -13.66 -6.09
CA THR A 20 -14.31 -14.98 -6.53
C THR A 20 -15.49 -15.94 -6.65
N ASP A 21 -15.33 -17.00 -7.44
CA ASP A 21 -16.33 -18.06 -7.58
C ASP A 21 -16.66 -18.73 -6.23
N ASP A 22 -15.69 -18.76 -5.30
CA ASP A 22 -15.86 -19.25 -3.92
C ASP A 22 -16.65 -18.28 -3.00
N GLY A 23 -17.22 -17.20 -3.54
CA GLY A 23 -18.07 -16.25 -2.80
C GLY A 23 -17.33 -15.18 -1.99
N ARG A 24 -15.99 -15.11 -2.04
CA ARG A 24 -15.23 -14.04 -1.37
C ARG A 24 -15.32 -12.75 -2.16
N HIS A 25 -15.59 -11.65 -1.45
CA HIS A 25 -15.60 -10.30 -2.00
C HIS A 25 -14.36 -9.55 -1.54
N TYR A 26 -13.60 -9.04 -2.50
CA TYR A 26 -12.44 -8.20 -2.25
C TYR A 26 -12.78 -6.76 -2.64
N ASP A 27 -12.81 -5.87 -1.65
CA ASP A 27 -13.10 -4.44 -1.81
C ASP A 27 -11.98 -3.63 -1.15
N HIS A 28 -11.03 -3.12 -1.96
CA HIS A 28 -9.87 -2.38 -1.47
C HIS A 28 -9.31 -1.41 -2.52
N VAL A 29 -8.42 -0.53 -2.09
CA VAL A 29 -7.54 0.26 -2.95
C VAL A 29 -6.16 -0.38 -2.96
N ALA A 30 -5.67 -0.74 -4.15
CA ALA A 30 -4.28 -1.15 -4.36
C ALA A 30 -3.40 0.11 -4.51
N LEU A 31 -2.49 0.33 -3.56
CA LEU A 31 -1.50 1.41 -3.56
C LEU A 31 -0.20 0.90 -4.18
N TYR A 32 0.29 1.59 -5.20
CA TYR A 32 1.58 1.30 -5.83
C TYR A 32 2.62 2.22 -5.20
N CYS A 33 3.50 1.66 -4.37
CA CYS A 33 4.46 2.42 -3.57
C CYS A 33 5.90 2.12 -4.00
N GLU A 34 6.74 3.14 -3.97
CA GLU A 34 8.18 3.01 -4.16
C GLU A 34 8.82 2.43 -2.89
N VAL A 35 9.55 1.32 -3.02
CA VAL A 35 10.29 0.69 -1.93
C VAL A 35 11.76 0.47 -2.32
N PRO A 36 12.73 0.75 -1.45
CA PRO A 36 14.13 0.51 -1.76
C PRO A 36 14.41 -0.99 -1.88
N LEU A 37 15.16 -1.39 -2.91
CA LEU A 37 15.67 -2.76 -3.00
C LEU A 37 16.79 -2.97 -1.99
N ASP A 38 16.92 -4.20 -1.48
CA ASP A 38 18.04 -4.56 -0.62
C ASP A 38 19.33 -4.64 -1.45
N GLN A 39 20.23 -3.69 -1.22
CA GLN A 39 21.51 -3.58 -1.93
C GLN A 39 22.65 -4.33 -1.22
N SER A 40 22.37 -5.00 -0.09
CA SER A 40 23.41 -5.65 0.74
C SER A 40 24.24 -6.70 -0.01
N GLN A 41 23.64 -7.38 -0.99
CA GLN A 41 24.28 -8.42 -1.80
C GLN A 41 24.96 -7.89 -3.07
N GLY A 42 24.91 -6.57 -3.32
CA GLY A 42 25.51 -5.95 -4.52
C GLY A 42 24.86 -6.32 -5.86
N ASN A 43 23.74 -7.02 -5.84
CA ASN A 43 23.02 -7.50 -7.03
C ASN A 43 21.75 -6.71 -7.36
N ALA A 44 21.43 -5.67 -6.58
CA ALA A 44 20.25 -4.85 -6.75
C ALA A 44 20.60 -3.35 -6.74
N VAL A 45 19.88 -2.56 -7.55
CA VAL A 45 20.05 -1.12 -7.66
C VAL A 45 18.68 -0.44 -7.72
N GLY A 46 18.55 0.68 -7.02
CA GLY A 46 17.35 1.53 -7.09
C GLY A 46 16.19 1.01 -6.24
N ASN A 47 14.98 1.28 -6.72
CA ASN A 47 13.73 1.04 -6.01
C ASN A 47 12.82 0.11 -6.81
N ALA A 48 12.03 -0.70 -6.12
CA ALA A 48 10.95 -1.47 -6.69
C ALA A 48 9.61 -0.76 -6.49
N CYS A 49 8.61 -1.21 -7.25
CA CYS A 49 7.21 -0.87 -7.02
C CYS A 49 6.54 -2.03 -6.30
N GLU A 50 6.11 -1.80 -5.06
CA GLU A 50 5.36 -2.78 -4.27
C GLU A 50 3.89 -2.36 -4.17
N VAL A 51 3.00 -3.36 -4.10
CA VAL A 51 1.55 -3.13 -4.02
C VAL A 51 1.05 -3.44 -2.63
N PHE A 52 0.43 -2.44 -2.00
CA PHE A 52 -0.17 -2.57 -0.69
C PHE A 52 -1.68 -2.36 -0.74
N ASN A 53 -2.42 -3.23 -0.05
CA ASN A 53 -3.88 -3.18 -0.05
C ASN A 53 -4.36 -2.32 1.12
N TRP A 54 -4.99 -1.19 0.79
CA TRP A 54 -5.71 -0.33 1.72
C TRP A 54 -7.20 -0.66 1.66
N GLN A 55 -7.72 -1.20 2.76
CA GLN A 55 -9.12 -1.62 2.85
C GLN A 55 -10.06 -0.46 2.54
N ASP A 56 -11.25 -0.78 2.03
CA ASP A 56 -12.29 0.17 1.61
C ASP A 56 -11.91 0.99 0.36
N ARG A 57 -12.57 0.71 -0.77
CA ARG A 57 -12.37 1.45 -2.02
C ARG A 57 -12.70 2.94 -1.96
N THR A 58 -13.52 3.40 -1.00
CA THR A 58 -13.94 4.82 -0.91
C THR A 58 -12.74 5.74 -0.66
N ASN A 59 -11.66 5.19 -0.09
CA ASN A 59 -10.36 5.83 0.08
C ASN A 59 -9.74 6.32 -1.24
N LEU A 60 -10.12 5.77 -2.40
CA LEU A 60 -9.69 6.29 -3.69
C LEU A 60 -10.15 7.75 -3.91
N ALA A 61 -11.28 8.16 -3.34
CA ALA A 61 -11.76 9.53 -3.43
C ALA A 61 -10.82 10.54 -2.74
N LEU A 62 -10.18 10.12 -1.63
CA LEU A 62 -9.16 10.93 -0.95
C LEU A 62 -7.94 11.11 -1.84
N LEU A 63 -7.48 10.02 -2.45
CA LEU A 63 -6.31 10.00 -3.34
C LEU A 63 -6.49 10.88 -4.59
N ARG A 64 -7.70 10.96 -5.15
CA ARG A 64 -8.00 11.80 -6.32
C ARG A 64 -7.79 13.30 -6.09
N GLN A 65 -7.72 13.75 -4.83
CA GLN A 65 -7.50 15.15 -4.48
C GLN A 65 -6.01 15.55 -4.53
N HIS A 66 -5.10 14.58 -4.72
CA HIS A 66 -3.66 14.81 -4.72
C HIS A 66 -3.05 14.59 -6.11
N LYS A 67 -1.91 15.23 -6.34
CA LYS A 67 -1.04 14.94 -7.49
C LYS A 67 -0.10 13.80 -7.12
N PHE A 68 0.13 12.92 -8.09
CA PHE A 68 1.07 11.80 -7.94
C PHE A 68 2.37 12.08 -8.72
N PRO A 69 3.53 11.57 -8.24
CA PRO A 69 3.70 10.82 -7.00
C PRO A 69 3.54 11.71 -5.75
N CYS A 70 3.04 11.16 -4.65
CA CYS A 70 2.91 11.87 -3.37
C CYS A 70 3.59 11.12 -2.23
N GLU A 71 4.12 11.85 -1.25
CA GLU A 71 4.60 11.26 -0.01
C GLU A 71 3.45 11.19 1.00
N ALA A 72 3.25 10.02 1.59
CA ALA A 72 2.24 9.79 2.61
C ALA A 72 2.84 8.95 3.75
N ASP A 73 2.38 9.19 4.96
CA ASP A 73 2.69 8.28 6.06
C ASP A 73 1.66 7.16 6.09
N ILE A 74 2.11 5.92 5.98
CA ILE A 74 1.24 4.74 6.00
C ILE A 74 1.53 3.94 7.27
N THR A 75 0.46 3.63 8.01
CA THR A 75 0.49 2.65 9.10
C THR A 75 0.22 1.26 8.52
N PHE A 76 1.25 0.42 8.56
CA PHE A 76 1.20 -0.96 8.17
C PHE A 76 0.94 -1.85 9.38
N GLU A 77 0.10 -2.87 9.21
CA GLU A 77 -0.05 -3.98 10.14
C GLU A 77 0.58 -5.22 9.53
N MET A 78 1.53 -5.82 10.25
CA MET A 78 2.13 -7.08 9.85
C MET A 78 1.23 -8.23 10.28
N VAL A 79 0.71 -8.98 9.31
CA VAL A 79 -0.09 -10.19 9.52
C VAL A 79 0.70 -11.41 9.08
N THR A 80 0.89 -12.35 10.01
CA THR A 80 1.57 -13.62 9.72
C THR A 80 0.52 -14.71 9.56
N SER A 81 0.44 -15.30 8.38
CA SER A 81 -0.36 -16.50 8.14
C SER A 81 0.62 -17.64 7.91
N GLY A 82 1.08 -18.30 9.00
CA GLY A 82 1.86 -19.55 9.10
C GLY A 82 3.02 -19.84 8.12
N LYS A 83 2.80 -19.63 6.83
CA LYS A 83 3.71 -19.77 5.68
C LYS A 83 4.21 -18.43 5.12
N SER A 84 3.57 -17.30 5.44
CA SER A 84 3.96 -15.98 4.89
C SER A 84 3.66 -14.83 5.84
N MET A 85 4.46 -13.78 5.76
CA MET A 85 4.17 -12.46 6.34
C MET A 85 3.60 -11.57 5.24
N LYS A 86 2.57 -10.78 5.57
CA LYS A 86 1.99 -9.77 4.68
C LYS A 86 1.84 -8.46 5.43
N TYR A 87 1.99 -7.36 4.72
CA TYR A 87 1.72 -6.02 5.24
C TYR A 87 0.35 -5.56 4.74
N VAL A 88 -0.52 -5.18 5.67
CA VAL A 88 -1.85 -4.63 5.37
C VAL A 88 -1.85 -3.17 5.75
N VAL A 89 -2.40 -2.32 4.89
CA VAL A 89 -2.50 -0.88 5.17
C VAL A 89 -3.70 -0.64 6.07
N LYS A 90 -3.44 -0.08 7.26
CA LYS A 90 -4.49 0.29 8.23
C LYS A 90 -4.92 1.73 8.09
N GLN A 91 -3.97 2.61 7.82
CA GLN A 91 -4.21 4.03 7.74
C GLN A 91 -3.22 4.66 6.76
N VAL A 92 -3.70 5.64 5.99
CA VAL A 92 -2.89 6.47 5.10
C VAL A 92 -3.13 7.92 5.50
N GLU A 93 -2.07 8.61 5.90
CA GLU A 93 -2.06 10.04 6.17
C GLU A 93 -1.49 10.76 4.95
N LEU A 94 -2.38 11.33 4.14
CA LEU A 94 -2.02 12.09 2.95
C LEU A 94 -1.51 13.49 3.33
N PRO A 95 -0.61 14.07 2.51
CA PRO A 95 -0.08 15.40 2.78
C PRO A 95 -1.20 16.43 2.70
N LYS A 96 -1.22 17.44 3.58
CA LYS A 96 -2.28 18.47 3.56
C LYS A 96 -2.32 19.15 2.19
N VAL A 97 -3.49 19.16 1.55
CA VAL A 97 -3.74 20.00 0.37
C VAL A 97 -3.81 21.44 0.87
N ILE A 98 -2.86 22.28 0.44
CA ILE A 98 -2.83 23.73 0.71
C ILE A 98 -3.53 24.43 -0.44
#